data_AF-A0A954WIF8-F1
#
_entry.id   AF-A0A954WIF8-F1
#
_cell.length_a   1.000
_cell.length_b   1.000
_cell.length_c   1.000
_cell.angle_alpha   90.00
_cell.angle_beta   90.00
_cell.angle_gamma   90.00
#
_symmetry.space_group_name_H-M   'P 1'
#
loop_
_entity.id
_entity.type
_entity.pdbx_description
1 polymer ?
#
loop_
_entity_poly.entity_id
_entity_poly.type
_entity_poly.pdbx_seq_one_letter_code
_entity_poly.pdbx_strand_id
1 'polypeptide(L)'
;MPENPSVILSGFADESANQKTAEQQFAAFAAVGLQYYSIRFIDVGNGIKNVMELTKTEITRVRHLEDEYGLNVSSIGSPIGKVKL
;
A
#
# COMPACT_ATOMS: atom_id res chain seq x y z
N MET A 1 -13.17 -30.11 -17.32
CA MET A 1 -13.49 -29.31 -16.12
C MET A 1 -13.52 -27.86 -16.58
N PRO A 2 -14.53 -27.04 -16.24
CA PRO A 2 -14.44 -25.62 -16.54
C PRO A 2 -13.20 -25.08 -15.81
N GLU A 3 -12.39 -24.26 -16.48
CA GLU A 3 -11.25 -23.63 -15.82
C GLU A 3 -11.78 -22.82 -14.63
N ASN A 4 -11.22 -23.04 -13.44
CA ASN A 4 -11.55 -22.25 -12.25
C ASN A 4 -10.79 -20.91 -12.38
N PRO A 5 -11.43 -19.80 -12.78
CA PRO A 5 -10.72 -18.54 -12.92
C PRO A 5 -10.22 -18.09 -11.55
N SER A 6 -8.95 -17.70 -11.48
CA SER A 6 -8.36 -17.09 -10.28
C SER A 6 -8.56 -15.57 -10.31
N VAL A 7 -9.05 -15.00 -9.22
CA VAL A 7 -9.15 -13.54 -9.04
C VAL A 7 -8.10 -13.10 -8.05
N ILE A 8 -7.25 -12.14 -8.45
CA ILE A 8 -6.30 -11.48 -7.55
C ILE A 8 -6.95 -10.17 -7.08
N LEU A 9 -7.08 -10.02 -5.77
CA LEU A 9 -7.61 -8.80 -5.16
C LEU A 9 -6.46 -7.87 -4.79
N SER A 10 -6.70 -6.57 -4.90
CA SER A 10 -5.76 -5.55 -4.43
C SER A 10 -6.46 -4.48 -3.61
N GLY A 11 -5.80 -3.97 -2.58
CA GLY A 11 -6.28 -2.87 -1.76
C GLY A 11 -5.83 -1.50 -2.28
N PHE A 12 -6.52 -0.43 -1.87
CA PHE A 12 -6.06 0.94 -2.07
C PHE A 12 -5.43 1.46 -0.78
N ALA A 13 -4.21 2.02 -0.86
CA ALA A 13 -3.56 2.60 0.31
C ALA A 13 -4.38 3.77 0.88
N ASP A 14 -4.19 4.05 2.18
CA ASP A 14 -4.85 5.11 2.94
C ASP A 14 -6.31 4.85 3.34
N GLU A 15 -6.86 3.65 3.09
CA GLU A 15 -8.25 3.31 3.45
C GLU A 15 -8.41 2.50 4.74
N SER A 16 -7.36 1.81 5.22
CA SER A 16 -7.44 0.92 6.40
C SER A 16 -6.58 1.35 7.58
N ALA A 17 -5.74 2.38 7.41
CA ALA A 17 -4.93 2.97 8.48
C ALA A 17 -5.40 4.39 8.81
N ASN A 18 -6.02 4.57 9.97
CA ASN A 18 -6.48 5.88 10.45
C ASN A 18 -5.33 6.90 10.55
N GLN A 19 -4.14 6.43 10.96
CA GLN A 19 -2.93 7.24 11.06
C GLN A 19 -2.05 7.16 9.81
N LYS A 20 -2.46 6.41 8.77
CA LYS A 20 -1.70 6.14 7.53
C LYS A 20 -0.31 5.55 7.73
N THR A 21 -0.06 4.96 8.91
CA THR A 21 1.18 4.23 9.17
C THR A 21 1.23 2.95 8.35
N ALA A 22 2.41 2.63 7.82
CA ALA A 22 2.65 1.44 7.01
C ALA A 22 2.20 0.17 7.76
N GLU A 23 2.58 0.04 9.04
CA GLU A 23 2.29 -1.13 9.86
C GLU A 23 0.78 -1.36 10.06
N GLN A 24 -0.01 -0.31 10.30
CA GLN A 24 -1.47 -0.45 10.42
C GLN A 24 -2.11 -0.88 9.11
N GLN A 25 -1.71 -0.27 8.00
CA GLN A 25 -2.25 -0.56 6.69
C GLN A 25 -1.92 -2.00 6.29
N PHE A 26 -0.66 -2.40 6.50
CA PHE A 26 -0.15 -3.71 6.10
C PHE A 26 -0.69 -4.82 6.99
N ALA A 27 -0.82 -4.60 8.30
CA ALA A 27 -1.47 -5.54 9.19
C ALA A 27 -2.93 -5.79 8.78
N ALA A 28 -3.67 -4.74 8.43
CA ALA A 28 -5.05 -4.88 7.97
C ALA A 28 -5.13 -5.66 6.64
N PHE A 29 -4.27 -5.35 5.66
CA PHE A 29 -4.23 -6.05 4.38
C PHE A 29 -3.83 -7.52 4.51
N ALA A 30 -2.78 -7.82 5.27
CA ALA A 30 -2.35 -9.18 5.54
C ALA A 30 -3.45 -9.99 6.26
N ALA A 31 -4.16 -9.38 7.23
CA ALA A 31 -5.24 -10.03 7.95
C ALA A 31 -6.43 -10.43 7.07
N VAL A 32 -6.71 -9.69 5.98
CA VAL A 32 -7.74 -10.04 5.00
C VAL A 32 -7.22 -10.87 3.82
N GLY A 33 -5.94 -11.27 3.84
CA GLY A 33 -5.33 -12.12 2.83
C GLY A 33 -5.00 -11.40 1.52
N LEU A 34 -4.89 -10.06 1.52
CA LEU A 34 -4.42 -9.31 0.36
C LEU A 34 -2.91 -9.49 0.19
N GLN A 35 -2.47 -9.60 -1.04
CA GLN A 35 -1.04 -9.68 -1.40
C GLN A 35 -0.58 -8.49 -2.24
N TYR A 36 -1.51 -7.68 -2.73
CA TYR A 36 -1.24 -6.56 -3.61
C TYR A 36 -1.98 -5.31 -3.17
N TYR A 37 -1.38 -4.15 -3.37
CA TYR A 37 -2.03 -2.88 -3.10
C TYR A 37 -1.52 -1.73 -3.97
N SER A 38 -2.34 -0.68 -4.09
CA SER A 38 -1.97 0.57 -4.75
C SER A 38 -1.46 1.56 -3.73
N ILE A 39 -0.18 1.94 -3.80
CA ILE A 39 0.46 2.87 -2.84
C ILE A 39 0.22 4.32 -3.26
N ARG A 40 -0.04 5.21 -2.30
CA ARG A 40 -0.27 6.64 -2.59
C ARG A 40 0.35 7.56 -1.55
N PHE A 41 -0.24 7.63 -0.37
CA PHE A 41 0.41 8.20 0.81
C PHE A 41 0.79 7.09 1.77
N ILE A 42 1.84 7.34 2.54
CA ILE A 42 2.29 6.40 3.55
C ILE A 42 3.11 7.15 4.59
N ASP A 43 2.94 6.80 5.86
CA ASP A 43 3.84 7.17 6.93
C ASP A 43 4.73 5.97 7.27
N VAL A 44 6.03 6.17 7.15
CA VAL A 44 7.08 5.17 7.43
C VAL A 44 7.97 5.58 8.60
N GLY A 45 7.44 6.43 9.49
CA GLY A 45 8.07 6.87 10.73
C GLY A 45 8.55 8.33 10.73
N ASN A 46 8.39 9.06 9.62
CA ASN A 46 8.81 10.46 9.47
C ASN A 46 7.67 11.36 8.98
N GLY A 47 6.42 10.96 9.27
CA GLY A 47 5.23 11.65 8.80
C GLY A 47 4.73 11.13 7.45
N ILE A 48 3.50 11.49 7.14
CA ILE A 48 2.80 11.09 5.93
C ILE A 48 3.43 11.79 4.72
N LYS A 49 3.87 11.00 3.74
CA LYS A 49 4.42 11.51 2.47
C LYS A 49 3.70 10.91 1.28
N ASN A 50 3.71 11.63 0.15
CA ASN A 50 3.38 11.00 -1.11
C ASN A 50 4.49 10.02 -1.48
N VAL A 51 4.15 8.87 -2.09
CA VAL A 51 5.15 7.87 -2.49
C VAL A 51 6.26 8.45 -3.40
N MET A 52 5.93 9.46 -4.21
CA MET A 52 6.88 10.13 -5.10
C MET A 52 7.88 11.02 -4.35
N GLU A 53 7.62 11.34 -3.08
CA GLU A 53 8.48 12.17 -2.21
C GLU A 53 9.31 11.34 -1.23
N LEU A 54 9.18 10.00 -1.25
CA LEU A 54 9.95 9.12 -0.39
C LEU A 54 11.43 9.13 -0.79
N THR A 55 12.29 9.15 0.21
CA THR A 55 13.72 8.95 0.01
C THR A 55 14.03 7.48 -0.27
N LYS A 56 15.21 7.19 -0.80
CA LYS A 56 15.67 5.80 -1.03
C LYS A 56 15.65 4.95 0.25
N THR A 57 16.02 5.54 1.38
CA THR A 57 15.99 4.87 2.69
C THR A 57 14.56 4.50 3.09
N GLU A 58 13.62 5.44 2.90
CA GLU A 58 12.21 5.21 3.18
C GLU A 58 11.59 4.15 2.26
N ILE A 59 11.90 4.20 0.96
CA ILE A 59 11.48 3.15 0.02
C ILE A 59 12.02 1.78 0.46
N THR A 60 13.27 1.70 0.89
CA THR A 60 13.87 0.45 1.38
C THR A 60 13.13 -0.06 2.62
N ARG A 61 12.77 0.84 3.54
CA ARG A 61 11.96 0.50 4.72
C ARG A 61 10.58 -0.03 4.33
N VAL A 62 9.89 0.61 3.37
CA VAL A 62 8.63 0.10 2.83
C VAL A 62 8.80 -1.31 2.28
N ARG A 63 9.84 -1.56 1.47
CA ARG A 63 10.11 -2.89 0.91
C ARG A 63 10.34 -3.96 1.98
N HIS A 64 11.09 -3.64 3.04
CA HIS A 64 11.28 -4.59 4.14
C HIS A 64 9.97 -4.92 4.86
N LEU A 65 9.09 -3.93 5.05
CA LEU A 65 7.77 -4.15 5.62
C LEU A 65 6.87 -4.94 4.67
N GLU A 66 6.92 -4.67 3.36
CA GLU A 66 6.22 -5.46 2.36
C GLU A 66 6.63 -6.94 2.40
N ASP A 67 7.93 -7.22 2.50
CA ASP A 67 8.46 -8.57 2.64
C ASP A 67 7.97 -9.25 3.93
N GLU A 68 7.95 -8.53 5.06
CA GLU A 68 7.50 -9.03 6.36
C GLU A 68 6.01 -9.39 6.37
N TYR A 69 5.18 -8.58 5.69
CA TYR A 69 3.72 -8.74 5.66
C TYR A 69 3.21 -9.51 4.43
N GLY A 70 4.09 -9.89 3.50
CA GLY A 70 3.73 -10.63 2.28
C GLY A 70 2.95 -9.79 1.25
N LEU A 71 3.25 -8.49 1.16
CA LEU A 71 2.56 -7.53 0.30
C LEU A 71 3.44 -7.06 -0.86
N ASN A 72 2.81 -6.62 -1.95
CA ASN A 72 3.47 -6.05 -3.12
C ASN A 72 2.71 -4.84 -3.64
N VAL A 73 3.43 -3.83 -4.13
CA VAL A 73 2.82 -2.72 -4.87
C VAL A 73 2.38 -3.20 -6.26
N SER A 74 1.09 -3.10 -6.56
CA SER A 74 0.55 -3.36 -7.91
C SER A 74 0.44 -2.08 -8.75
N SER A 75 0.23 -0.93 -8.12
CA SER A 75 0.17 0.36 -8.82
C SER A 75 0.49 1.54 -7.90
N ILE A 76 0.73 2.71 -8.49
CA ILE A 76 0.86 3.97 -7.76
C ILE A 76 -0.42 4.77 -7.96
N GLY A 77 -1.11 5.08 -6.86
CA GLY A 77 -2.30 5.93 -6.86
C GLY A 77 -1.94 7.37 -7.27
N SER A 78 -2.87 8.05 -7.96
CA SER A 78 -2.63 9.41 -8.48
C SER A 78 -2.09 10.36 -7.41
N PRO A 79 -0.92 11.00 -7.62
CA PRO A 79 -0.38 11.96 -6.65
C PRO A 79 -1.25 13.21 -6.57
N ILE A 80 -1.78 13.63 -7.72
CA ILE A 80 -2.73 14.73 -7.84
C ILE A 80 -4.08 14.20 -7.36
N GLY A 81 -4.51 14.62 -6.18
CA GLY A 81 -5.79 14.23 -5.60
C GLY A 81 -6.99 14.71 -6.41
N LYS A 82 -8.19 14.54 -5.85
CA LYS A 82 -9.42 15.03 -6.48
C LYS A 82 -9.29 16.56 -6.66
N VAL A 83 -9.19 17.01 -7.91
CA VAL A 83 -9.32 18.42 -8.26
C VAL A 83 -10.73 18.84 -7.87
N LYS A 84 -10.86 19.91 -7.09
CA LYS A 84 -12.16 20.55 -6.91
C LYS A 84 -12.48 21.25 -8.23
N LEU A 85 -13.34 20.61 -9.03
CA LEU A 85 -14.01 21.26 -10.15
C LEU A 85 -15.00 22.31 -9.63
#